data_AF-A0A2D0NBA7-F1
#
_entry.id   AF-A0A2D0NBA7-F1
#
_cell.length_a   1.000
_cell.length_b   1.000
_cell.length_c   1.000
_cell.angle_alpha   90.00
_cell.angle_beta   90.00
_cell.angle_gamma   90.00
#
_symmetry.space_group_name_H-M   'P 1'
#
loop_
_entity.id
_entity.type
_entity.pdbx_description
1 polymer ?
#
loop_
_entity_poly.entity_id
_entity_poly.type
_entity_poly.pdbx_seq_one_letter_code
_entity_poly.pdbx_strand_id
1 'polypeptide(L)'
;MKRCSLLAMIIAAFSLAQLQAQSGDYVIRGDTLLSGEKVRYDPLRPTEVAFRSRKKGQQIFSADEVSEFGLKEDGGRVFRSFPLANGGQYQRFFLERLETGELELYHLASGHDRFYLFSDTLIPLDPVTFQHIIQLRTSYCPELKQQYQLIHYTKASLTYFVRAFNRKKCGNVPFVQFGGGVGYGQQELQLPAGIFPEILAAGRSLTATNLDLSLFIDQPIWKLPGLSLTNSIGFSQSLFAAELLSPRINQDIQIKLSNIQWSLTPRYTFDLRSVRPYLLAGGAVSYTIDPETKFLQATIDGSTVSIDYSDQLVPQPGIFYGFQYGGGIQLFYHFGHYLALEYSGNRLSSKEKYGLNANYLKIKVNL
;
A
#
# COMPACT_ATOMS: atom_id res chain seq x y z
N MET A 1 -9.42 -42.14 16.91
CA MET A 1 -9.13 -40.76 16.46
C MET A 1 -10.23 -39.71 16.72
N LYS A 2 -11.45 -40.03 17.20
CA LYS A 2 -12.52 -39.03 17.41
C LYS A 2 -12.50 -38.27 18.75
N ARG A 3 -11.67 -38.66 19.73
CA ARG A 3 -11.67 -38.07 21.08
C ARG A 3 -10.70 -36.89 21.29
N CYS A 4 -9.66 -36.74 20.45
CA CYS A 4 -8.76 -35.57 20.53
C CYS A 4 -9.37 -34.29 19.97
N SER A 5 -10.35 -34.38 19.06
CA SER A 5 -10.97 -33.19 18.44
C SER A 5 -11.89 -32.43 19.40
N LEU A 6 -12.49 -33.09 20.40
CA LEU A 6 -13.39 -32.45 21.35
C LEU A 6 -12.62 -31.65 22.40
N LEU A 7 -11.48 -32.17 22.86
CA LEU A 7 -10.63 -31.52 23.87
C LEU A 7 -9.98 -30.24 23.30
N ALA A 8 -9.51 -30.27 22.05
CA ALA A 8 -8.95 -29.09 21.38
C ALA A 8 -10.00 -27.99 21.17
N MET A 9 -11.26 -28.37 20.90
CA MET A 9 -12.37 -27.42 20.71
C MET A 9 -12.81 -26.78 22.04
N ILE A 10 -12.77 -27.52 23.16
CA ILE A 10 -13.06 -27.01 24.50
C ILE A 10 -11.95 -26.07 24.99
N ILE A 11 -10.68 -26.40 24.73
CA ILE A 11 -9.54 -25.51 25.07
C ILE A 11 -9.60 -24.22 24.24
N ALA A 12 -9.95 -24.31 22.94
CA ALA A 12 -10.17 -23.14 22.10
C ALA A 12 -11.35 -22.27 22.61
N ALA A 13 -12.46 -22.90 23.00
CA ALA A 13 -13.62 -22.18 23.55
C ALA A 13 -13.35 -21.51 24.91
N PHE A 14 -12.58 -22.15 25.80
CA PHE A 14 -12.18 -21.55 27.08
C PHE A 14 -11.16 -20.41 26.91
N SER A 15 -10.25 -20.52 25.94
CA SER A 15 -9.31 -19.43 25.63
C SER A 15 -10.00 -18.20 25.00
N LEU A 16 -11.07 -18.41 24.22
CA LEU A 16 -11.91 -17.32 23.70
C LEU A 16 -12.76 -16.64 24.79
N ALA A 17 -13.23 -17.40 25.78
CA ALA A 17 -14.04 -16.87 26.88
C ALA A 17 -13.22 -16.01 27.87
N GLN A 18 -11.96 -16.36 28.13
CA GLN A 18 -11.10 -15.57 29.02
C GLN A 18 -10.66 -14.22 28.41
N LEU A 19 -10.59 -14.11 27.08
CA LEU A 19 -10.35 -12.84 26.38
C LEU A 19 -11.57 -11.89 26.40
N GLN A 20 -12.76 -12.37 26.74
CA GLN A 20 -13.96 -11.55 26.84
C GLN A 20 -14.25 -10.99 28.24
N ALA A 21 -13.50 -11.39 29.28
CA ALA A 21 -13.80 -11.06 30.68
C ALA A 21 -13.40 -9.63 31.13
N GLN A 22 -12.73 -8.84 30.27
CA GLN A 22 -12.60 -7.38 30.43
C GLN A 22 -13.40 -6.70 29.30
N SER A 23 -14.72 -6.59 29.49
CA SER A 23 -15.63 -6.40 28.37
C SER A 23 -15.93 -4.94 27.98
N GLY A 24 -15.56 -3.93 28.77
CA GLY A 24 -15.92 -2.52 28.52
C GLY A 24 -14.79 -1.51 28.74
N ASP A 25 -15.09 -0.24 28.49
CA ASP A 25 -14.17 0.86 28.79
C ASP A 25 -13.88 0.91 30.30
N TYR A 26 -12.75 1.51 30.65
CA TYR A 26 -12.33 1.61 32.05
C TYR A 26 -11.66 2.93 32.36
N VAL A 27 -11.65 3.27 33.65
CA VAL A 27 -10.97 4.42 34.24
C VAL A 27 -10.25 3.96 35.51
N ILE A 28 -8.99 4.34 35.66
CA ILE A 28 -8.17 4.08 36.85
C ILE A 28 -8.01 5.38 37.63
N ARG A 29 -8.47 5.39 38.88
CA ARG A 29 -8.36 6.51 39.82
C ARG A 29 -7.56 6.07 41.04
N GLY A 30 -6.31 6.54 41.14
CA GLY A 30 -5.36 6.01 42.12
C GLY A 30 -5.23 4.49 41.93
N ASP A 31 -5.60 3.72 42.95
CA ASP A 31 -5.58 2.25 42.92
C ASP A 31 -6.94 1.62 42.59
N THR A 32 -7.96 2.43 42.28
CA THR A 32 -9.32 1.94 41.99
C THR A 32 -9.56 1.83 40.49
N LEU A 33 -9.87 0.61 40.02
CA LEU A 33 -10.33 0.36 38.64
C LEU A 33 -11.86 0.44 38.59
N LEU A 34 -12.37 1.36 37.75
CA LEU A 34 -13.77 1.45 37.38
C LEU A 34 -13.92 0.85 35.98
N SER A 35 -14.74 -0.19 35.82
CA SER A 35 -14.90 -0.91 34.54
C SER A 35 -16.38 -1.23 34.23
N GLY A 36 -16.69 -1.44 32.95
CA GLY A 36 -18.00 -1.93 32.49
C GLY A 36 -18.98 -0.83 32.04
N GLU A 37 -18.47 0.37 31.77
CA GLU A 37 -19.27 1.57 31.48
C GLU A 37 -18.74 2.27 30.21
N LYS A 38 -19.45 3.30 29.71
CA LYS A 38 -19.05 4.01 28.48
C LYS A 38 -18.21 5.23 28.82
N VAL A 39 -16.99 5.29 28.29
CA VAL A 39 -16.12 6.47 28.37
C VAL A 39 -16.38 7.35 27.14
N ARG A 40 -16.41 8.67 27.34
CA ARG A 40 -16.41 9.67 26.27
C ARG A 40 -15.22 10.59 26.49
N TYR A 41 -14.37 10.68 25.49
CA TYR A 41 -13.16 11.49 25.53
C TYR A 41 -13.09 12.38 24.28
N ASP A 42 -12.81 13.66 24.48
CA ASP A 42 -12.55 14.61 23.41
C ASP A 42 -11.03 14.92 23.39
N PRO A 43 -10.28 14.48 22.37
CA PRO A 43 -8.84 14.75 22.27
C PRO A 43 -8.49 16.24 22.22
N LEU A 44 -9.43 17.13 21.89
CA LEU A 44 -9.24 18.58 21.91
C LEU A 44 -9.30 19.15 23.33
N ARG A 45 -9.88 18.40 24.28
CA ARG A 45 -9.93 18.71 25.72
C ARG A 45 -9.18 17.64 26.53
N PRO A 46 -7.86 17.53 26.35
CA PRO A 46 -7.04 16.46 26.93
C PRO A 46 -6.92 16.50 28.46
N THR A 47 -7.61 17.39 29.16
CA THR A 47 -7.54 17.56 30.61
C THR A 47 -8.72 16.92 31.35
N GLU A 48 -9.72 16.42 30.61
CA GLU A 48 -10.94 15.85 31.18
C GLU A 48 -11.41 14.61 30.43
N VAL A 49 -12.09 13.71 31.14
CA VAL A 49 -12.71 12.52 30.56
C VAL A 49 -14.09 12.31 31.20
N ALA A 50 -15.10 12.03 30.37
CA ALA A 50 -16.44 11.74 30.85
C ALA A 50 -16.65 10.23 30.97
N PHE A 51 -17.12 9.80 32.13
CA PHE A 51 -17.40 8.40 32.46
C PHE A 51 -18.88 8.26 32.83
N ARG A 52 -19.62 7.41 32.13
CA ARG A 52 -21.06 7.27 32.35
C ARG A 52 -21.39 6.02 33.17
N SER A 53 -21.75 6.25 34.43
CA SER A 53 -22.22 5.19 35.31
C SER A 53 -23.71 4.93 35.28
N ARG A 54 -24.08 3.64 35.32
CA ARG A 54 -25.50 3.24 35.45
C ARG A 54 -26.10 3.73 36.77
N LYS A 55 -25.30 3.79 37.84
CA LYS A 55 -25.76 4.18 39.19
C LYS A 55 -25.68 5.68 39.44
N LYS A 56 -24.64 6.35 38.91
CA LYS A 56 -24.33 7.75 39.24
C LYS A 56 -24.52 8.74 38.09
N GLY A 57 -24.99 8.28 36.93
CA GLY A 57 -25.09 9.12 35.74
C GLY A 57 -23.72 9.43 35.13
N GLN A 58 -23.63 10.49 34.32
CA GLN A 58 -22.37 10.93 33.72
C GLN A 58 -21.55 11.73 34.73
N GLN A 59 -20.31 11.31 34.95
CA GLN A 59 -19.32 12.01 35.77
C GLN A 59 -18.20 12.49 34.87
N ILE A 60 -17.66 13.67 35.13
CA ILE A 60 -16.49 14.20 34.41
C ILE A 60 -15.35 14.18 35.42
N PHE A 61 -14.24 13.56 35.03
CA PHE A 61 -13.03 13.50 35.83
C PHE A 61 -11.93 14.32 35.17
N SER A 62 -11.13 15.02 35.98
CA SER A 62 -9.94 15.70 35.48
C SER A 62 -8.76 14.73 35.35
N ALA A 63 -7.74 15.14 34.59
CA ALA A 63 -6.46 14.43 34.51
C ALA A 63 -5.69 14.37 35.84
N ASP A 64 -6.07 15.17 36.85
CA ASP A 64 -5.53 15.07 38.19
C ASP A 64 -6.18 13.93 39.00
N GLU A 65 -7.43 13.59 38.70
CA GLU A 65 -8.18 12.56 39.40
C GLU A 65 -7.98 11.16 38.81
N VAL A 66 -7.65 11.07 37.53
CA VAL A 66 -7.54 9.81 36.78
C VAL A 66 -6.12 9.62 36.27
N SER A 67 -5.54 8.47 36.58
CA SER A 67 -4.19 8.11 36.15
C SER A 67 -4.18 7.53 34.74
N GLU A 68 -5.20 6.73 34.38
CA GLU A 68 -5.30 6.05 33.08
C GLU A 68 -6.78 5.77 32.73
N PHE A 69 -7.13 5.75 31.44
CA PHE A 69 -8.39 5.20 30.96
C PHE A 69 -8.21 4.50 29.62
N GLY A 70 -9.11 3.56 29.30
CA GLY A 70 -9.08 2.80 28.04
C GLY A 70 -10.41 2.85 27.30
N LEU A 71 -10.33 2.98 25.98
CA LEU A 71 -11.46 2.98 25.04
C LEU A 71 -11.45 1.68 24.23
N LYS A 72 -12.38 0.78 24.52
CA LYS A 72 -12.43 -0.53 23.84
C LYS A 72 -13.05 -0.42 22.45
N GLU A 73 -14.12 0.36 22.30
CA GLU A 73 -14.79 0.60 21.00
C GLU A 73 -13.81 1.16 19.95
N ASP A 74 -12.78 1.90 20.39
CA ASP A 74 -11.75 2.50 19.53
C ASP A 74 -10.52 1.59 19.32
N GLY A 75 -10.71 0.27 19.33
CA GLY A 75 -9.61 -0.68 19.09
C GLY A 75 -8.63 -0.80 20.26
N GLY A 76 -9.06 -0.49 21.48
CA GLY A 76 -8.26 -0.66 22.70
C GLY A 76 -7.26 0.46 22.97
N ARG A 77 -7.58 1.70 22.56
CA ARG A 77 -6.73 2.88 22.84
C ARG A 77 -6.66 3.12 24.35
N VAL A 78 -5.47 3.44 24.84
CA VAL A 78 -5.24 3.74 26.25
C VAL A 78 -4.67 5.14 26.37
N PHE A 79 -5.13 5.88 27.38
CA PHE A 79 -4.69 7.23 27.67
C PHE A 79 -4.19 7.31 29.09
N ARG A 80 -3.02 7.91 29.29
CA ARG A 80 -2.40 8.06 30.60
C ARG A 80 -2.18 9.53 30.91
N SER A 81 -2.40 9.89 32.16
CA SER A 81 -2.25 11.25 32.64
C SER A 81 -0.79 11.55 33.00
N PHE A 82 -0.27 12.67 32.49
CA PHE A 82 1.08 13.17 32.78
C PHE A 82 1.08 14.66 33.09
N PRO A 83 1.93 15.14 34.03
CA PRO A 83 2.13 16.56 34.25
C PRO A 83 3.00 17.16 33.13
N LEU A 84 2.49 18.19 32.45
CA LEU A 84 3.21 18.94 31.42
C LEU A 84 3.29 20.42 31.80
N ALA A 85 4.38 21.07 31.44
CA ALA A 85 4.52 22.52 31.58
C ALA A 85 3.66 23.23 30.53
N ASN A 86 2.77 24.12 30.98
CA ASN A 86 1.91 24.95 30.15
C ASN A 86 1.90 26.38 30.71
N GLY A 87 2.51 27.34 30.00
CA GLY A 87 2.57 28.73 30.46
C GLY A 87 3.30 28.94 31.80
N GLY A 88 4.29 28.09 32.11
CA GLY A 88 5.05 28.16 33.37
C GLY A 88 4.40 27.45 34.57
N GLN A 89 3.19 26.91 34.40
CA GLN A 89 2.52 26.07 35.40
C GLN A 89 2.50 24.61 34.94
N TYR A 90 2.55 23.66 35.89
CA TYR A 90 2.35 22.25 35.58
C TYR A 90 0.87 21.92 35.63
N GLN A 91 0.35 21.37 34.53
CA GLN A 91 -1.02 20.88 34.42
C GLN A 91 -0.98 19.45 33.89
N ARG A 92 -1.90 18.58 34.34
CA ARG A 92 -1.97 17.20 33.87
C ARG A 92 -2.79 17.07 32.59
N PHE A 93 -2.30 16.25 31.66
CA PHE A 93 -2.91 15.97 30.37
C PHE A 93 -2.99 14.47 30.15
N PHE A 94 -4.07 14.00 29.54
CA PHE A 94 -4.20 12.66 29.01
C PHE A 94 -3.51 12.55 27.66
N LEU A 95 -2.50 11.69 27.59
CA LEU A 95 -1.78 11.37 26.38
C LEU A 95 -2.17 9.97 25.91
N GLU A 96 -2.42 9.82 24.62
CA GLU A 96 -2.68 8.51 24.00
C GLU A 96 -1.40 7.69 23.99
N ARG A 97 -1.44 6.48 24.54
CA ARG A 97 -0.35 5.51 24.46
C ARG A 97 -0.37 4.81 23.11
N LEU A 98 0.65 5.04 22.31
CA LEU A 98 0.78 4.51 20.94
C LEU A 98 1.55 3.19 20.90
N GLU A 99 2.57 3.05 21.72
CA GLU A 99 3.38 1.83 21.86
C GLU A 99 3.82 1.60 23.30
N THR A 100 4.05 0.34 23.63
CA THR A 100 4.48 -0.14 24.96
C THR A 100 5.72 -1.02 24.83
N GLY A 101 6.57 -1.04 25.86
CA GLY A 101 7.79 -1.83 25.93
C GLY A 101 8.87 -1.16 26.78
N GLU A 102 10.13 -1.36 26.43
CA GLU A 102 11.27 -0.66 27.07
C GLU A 102 11.17 0.86 26.87
N LEU A 103 10.59 1.28 25.75
CA LEU A 103 10.31 2.66 25.42
C LEU A 103 8.82 2.81 25.09
N GLU A 104 8.11 3.65 25.81
CA GLU A 104 6.70 3.92 25.54
C GLU A 104 6.57 5.20 24.72
N LEU A 105 5.68 5.19 23.72
CA LEU A 105 5.37 6.36 22.90
C LEU A 105 4.01 6.90 23.26
N TYR A 106 3.95 8.20 23.50
CA TYR A 106 2.74 8.92 23.85
C TYR A 106 2.46 10.06 22.86
N HIS A 107 1.18 10.38 22.65
CA HIS A 107 0.71 11.42 21.73
C HIS A 107 -0.32 12.34 22.40
N LEU A 108 -0.15 13.64 22.22
CA LEU A 108 -1.09 14.67 22.64
C LEU A 108 -1.70 15.34 21.41
N ALA A 109 -3.02 15.24 21.26
CA ALA A 109 -3.77 15.73 20.10
C ALA A 109 -4.30 17.17 20.24
N SER A 110 -3.68 18.00 21.08
CA SER A 110 -4.16 19.35 21.38
C SER A 110 -3.29 20.43 20.71
N GLY A 111 -3.91 21.21 19.82
CA GLY A 111 -3.26 22.27 19.05
C GLY A 111 -2.37 21.73 17.92
N HIS A 112 -1.18 21.24 18.28
CA HIS A 112 -0.23 20.62 17.36
C HIS A 112 0.12 19.21 17.83
N ASP A 113 0.43 18.32 16.89
CA ASP A 113 0.89 16.96 17.22
C ASP A 113 2.17 17.01 18.04
N ARG A 114 2.06 16.62 19.31
CA ARG A 114 3.21 16.49 20.21
C ARG A 114 3.36 15.03 20.60
N PHE A 115 4.55 14.50 20.41
CA PHE A 115 4.90 13.15 20.83
C PHE A 115 5.81 13.19 22.03
N TYR A 116 5.76 12.16 22.85
CA TYR A 116 6.59 12.04 24.03
C TYR A 116 7.09 10.59 24.14
N LEU A 117 8.34 10.43 24.57
CA LEU A 117 8.87 9.13 24.96
C LEU A 117 8.88 9.01 26.47
N PHE A 118 8.57 7.82 26.97
CA PHE A 118 8.65 7.50 28.38
C PHE A 118 9.53 6.27 28.57
N SER A 119 10.50 6.37 29.47
CA SER A 119 11.34 5.25 29.93
C SER A 119 11.40 5.29 31.47
N ASP A 120 11.84 6.42 32.01
CA ASP A 120 11.73 6.76 33.44
C ASP A 120 11.07 8.14 33.64
N THR A 121 11.35 9.04 32.71
CA THR A 121 10.80 10.40 32.63
C THR A 121 10.12 10.60 31.29
N LEU A 122 9.16 11.53 31.25
CA LEU A 122 8.48 11.90 30.01
C LEU A 122 9.32 12.94 29.27
N ILE A 123 9.82 12.56 28.09
CA ILE A 123 10.68 13.41 27.26
C ILE A 123 9.87 13.89 26.05
N PRO A 124 9.67 15.20 25.86
CA PRO A 124 9.03 15.72 24.66
C PRO A 124 9.90 15.42 23.44
N LEU A 125 9.25 14.98 22.37
CA LEU A 125 9.86 14.85 21.07
C LEU A 125 9.53 16.09 20.24
N ASP A 126 10.56 16.71 19.70
CA ASP A 126 10.45 17.68 18.62
C ASP A 126 11.22 17.16 17.39
N PRO A 127 11.02 17.73 16.19
CA PRO A 127 11.68 17.31 14.95
C PRO A 127 13.21 17.24 15.00
N VAL A 128 13.87 17.98 15.91
CA VAL A 128 15.34 18.00 16.04
C VAL A 128 15.78 16.96 17.07
N THR A 129 15.16 16.98 18.24
CA THR A 129 15.51 16.13 19.40
C THR A 129 15.20 14.66 19.13
N PHE A 130 14.13 14.35 18.37
CA PHE A 130 13.78 12.95 18.11
C PHE A 130 14.89 12.22 17.34
N GLN A 131 15.53 12.87 16.35
CA GLN A 131 16.59 12.23 15.57
C GLN A 131 17.77 11.84 16.47
N HIS A 132 18.14 12.72 17.40
CA HIS A 132 19.22 12.44 18.35
C HIS A 132 18.88 11.28 19.29
N ILE A 133 17.65 11.25 19.83
CA ILE A 133 17.19 10.15 20.70
C ILE A 133 17.18 8.83 19.94
N ILE A 134 16.65 8.83 18.71
CA ILE A 134 16.65 7.65 17.84
C ILE A 134 18.08 7.16 17.62
N GLN A 135 18.99 8.05 17.24
CA GLN A 135 20.39 7.70 16.97
C GLN A 135 21.09 7.08 18.20
N LEU A 136 20.88 7.65 19.39
CA LEU A 136 21.48 7.15 20.64
C LEU A 136 20.95 5.75 20.98
N ARG A 137 19.63 5.57 20.90
CA ARG A 137 18.95 4.33 21.28
C ARG A 137 19.14 3.21 20.26
N THR A 138 19.47 3.51 19.02
CA THR A 138 19.65 2.51 17.95
C THR A 138 21.10 2.16 17.66
N SER A 139 22.02 2.56 18.54
CA SER A 139 23.46 2.29 18.40
C SER A 139 23.81 0.80 18.26
N TYR A 140 22.98 -0.10 18.79
CA TYR A 140 23.14 -1.56 18.63
C TYR A 140 22.81 -2.08 17.22
N CYS A 141 22.23 -1.24 16.36
CA CYS A 141 21.67 -1.62 15.06
C CYS A 141 22.24 -0.74 13.93
N PRO A 142 23.39 -1.12 13.35
CA PRO A 142 24.07 -0.33 12.32
C PRO A 142 23.19 0.03 11.12
N GLU A 143 22.30 -0.88 10.71
CA GLU A 143 21.38 -0.70 9.59
C GLU A 143 20.34 0.39 9.86
N LEU A 144 19.80 0.44 11.08
CA LEU A 144 18.81 1.43 11.49
C LEU A 144 19.46 2.80 11.75
N LYS A 145 20.71 2.79 12.23
CA LYS A 145 21.53 3.99 12.44
C LYS A 145 21.75 4.79 11.16
N GLN A 146 21.56 4.21 9.98
CA GLN A 146 21.66 4.98 8.74
C GLN A 146 20.28 5.35 8.16
N GLN A 147 19.23 4.62 8.53
CA GLN A 147 17.87 4.81 8.02
C GLN A 147 17.02 5.77 8.85
N TYR A 148 17.50 6.27 10.00
CA TYR A 148 16.72 7.17 10.87
C TYR A 148 16.25 8.45 10.18
N GLN A 149 16.97 8.90 9.14
CA GLN A 149 16.60 10.08 8.35
C GLN A 149 15.29 9.88 7.57
N LEU A 150 14.88 8.63 7.34
CA LEU A 150 13.62 8.26 6.69
C LEU A 150 12.43 8.27 7.67
N ILE A 151 12.68 8.44 8.97
CA ILE A 151 11.65 8.48 10.00
C ILE A 151 11.12 9.92 10.06
N HIS A 152 9.84 10.07 9.75
CA HIS A 152 9.18 11.37 9.83
C HIS A 152 8.54 11.58 11.20
N TYR A 153 8.45 12.83 11.62
CA TYR A 153 7.74 13.23 12.84
C TYR A 153 6.22 13.13 12.63
N THR A 154 5.72 11.90 12.57
CA THR A 154 4.32 11.56 12.36
C THR A 154 3.94 10.39 13.27
N LYS A 155 2.67 10.31 13.65
CA LYS A 155 2.14 9.24 14.51
C LYS A 155 2.51 7.85 13.99
N ALA A 156 2.30 7.58 12.70
CA ALA A 156 2.54 6.26 12.12
C ALA A 156 4.02 5.87 12.09
N SER A 157 4.90 6.78 11.66
CA SER A 157 6.33 6.52 11.53
C SER A 157 7.01 6.34 12.90
N LEU A 158 6.68 7.20 13.87
CA LEU A 158 7.20 7.08 15.24
C LEU A 158 6.69 5.82 15.94
N THR A 159 5.41 5.47 15.77
CA THR A 159 4.83 4.23 16.31
C THR A 159 5.57 3.02 15.76
N TYR A 160 5.80 2.96 14.44
CA TYR A 160 6.56 1.88 13.84
C TYR A 160 7.98 1.78 14.40
N PHE A 161 8.66 2.93 14.52
CA PHE A 161 10.02 2.99 15.05
C PHE A 161 10.10 2.45 16.48
N VAL A 162 9.27 2.98 17.40
CA VAL A 162 9.29 2.57 18.81
C VAL A 162 8.92 1.10 18.95
N ARG A 163 7.97 0.61 18.15
CA ARG A 163 7.65 -0.82 18.08
C ARG A 163 8.84 -1.67 17.63
N ALA A 164 9.57 -1.23 16.61
CA ALA A 164 10.75 -1.95 16.11
C ALA A 164 11.87 -1.98 17.17
N PHE A 165 12.10 -0.85 17.84
CA PHE A 165 13.02 -0.72 18.97
C PHE A 165 12.66 -1.69 20.11
N ASN A 166 11.42 -1.65 20.61
CA ASN A 166 10.95 -2.52 21.70
C ASN A 166 11.05 -4.01 21.36
N ARG A 167 10.93 -4.36 20.07
CA ARG A 167 11.07 -5.75 19.59
C ARG A 167 12.50 -6.14 19.25
N LYS A 168 13.47 -5.23 19.41
CA LYS A 168 14.89 -5.42 19.03
C LYS A 168 15.05 -5.88 17.58
N LYS A 169 14.19 -5.39 16.68
CA LYS A 169 14.22 -5.75 15.25
C LYS A 169 15.01 -4.71 14.46
N CYS A 170 16.07 -5.16 13.81
CA CYS A 170 16.89 -4.39 12.88
C CYS A 170 16.37 -4.42 11.43
N GLY A 171 15.06 -4.25 11.28
CA GLY A 171 14.44 -4.23 9.95
C GLY A 171 14.56 -2.88 9.28
N ASN A 172 14.29 -2.84 7.97
CA ASN A 172 14.26 -1.58 7.24
C ASN A 172 13.12 -0.67 7.70
N VAL A 173 13.39 0.64 7.68
CA VAL A 173 12.38 1.66 7.93
C VAL A 173 11.51 1.77 6.67
N PRO A 174 10.19 1.56 6.76
CA PRO A 174 9.29 1.85 5.66
C PRO A 174 9.30 3.35 5.41
N PHE A 175 9.27 3.76 4.14
CA PHE A 175 9.17 5.17 3.77
C PHE A 175 8.41 5.30 2.47
N VAL A 176 7.86 6.48 2.20
CA VAL A 176 7.19 6.76 0.93
C VAL A 176 8.25 6.85 -0.15
N GLN A 177 8.12 6.04 -1.20
CA GLN A 177 9.02 6.05 -2.35
C GLN A 177 8.29 6.64 -3.55
N PHE A 178 8.99 7.36 -4.39
CA PHE A 178 8.48 7.78 -5.69
C PHE A 178 9.59 7.73 -6.73
N GLY A 179 9.22 7.64 -7.99
CA GLY A 179 10.23 7.51 -9.03
C GLY A 179 9.65 7.24 -10.40
N GLY A 180 10.56 6.90 -11.31
CA GLY A 180 10.23 6.58 -12.69
C GLY A 180 10.85 5.26 -13.13
N GLY A 181 10.40 4.75 -14.26
CA GLY A 181 10.96 3.56 -14.86
C GLY A 181 10.72 3.48 -16.34
N VAL A 182 11.60 2.73 -17.01
CA VAL A 182 11.47 2.35 -18.41
C VAL A 182 11.28 0.84 -18.49
N GLY A 183 10.33 0.40 -19.31
CA GLY A 183 10.03 -0.98 -19.57
C GLY A 183 10.19 -1.32 -21.04
N TYR A 184 10.69 -2.52 -21.31
CA TYR A 184 10.62 -3.13 -22.63
C TYR A 184 9.85 -4.44 -22.50
N GLY A 185 8.90 -4.66 -23.39
CA GLY A 185 7.98 -5.78 -23.25
C GLY A 185 7.44 -6.31 -24.57
N GLN A 186 6.74 -7.43 -24.44
CA GLN A 186 5.89 -7.99 -25.47
C GLN A 186 4.44 -7.82 -25.05
N GLN A 187 3.63 -7.33 -25.96
CA GLN A 187 2.20 -7.17 -25.82
C GLN A 187 1.46 -8.06 -26.81
N GLU A 188 0.31 -8.55 -26.40
CA GLU A 188 -0.61 -9.37 -27.15
C GLU A 188 -1.98 -8.69 -27.13
N LEU A 189 -2.49 -8.34 -28.31
CA LEU A 189 -3.83 -7.81 -28.53
C LEU A 189 -4.72 -8.95 -29.03
N GLN A 190 -5.71 -9.33 -28.22
CA GLN A 190 -6.71 -10.33 -28.57
C GLN A 190 -7.93 -9.62 -29.16
N LEU A 191 -8.29 -10.02 -30.38
CA LEU A 191 -9.41 -9.43 -31.11
C LEU A 191 -10.71 -10.19 -30.85
N PRO A 192 -11.86 -9.50 -30.75
CA PRO A 192 -13.17 -10.13 -30.68
C PRO A 192 -13.45 -11.00 -31.91
N ALA A 193 -14.22 -12.08 -31.71
CA ALA A 193 -14.69 -12.91 -32.80
C ALA A 193 -15.56 -12.10 -33.78
N GLY A 194 -15.29 -12.22 -35.08
CA GLY A 194 -16.12 -11.65 -36.14
C GLY A 194 -15.68 -10.30 -36.70
N ILE A 195 -14.64 -9.65 -36.15
CA ILE A 195 -14.11 -8.39 -36.71
C ILE A 195 -13.38 -8.64 -38.03
N PHE A 196 -12.74 -9.80 -38.18
CA PHE A 196 -12.14 -10.27 -39.43
C PHE A 196 -12.35 -11.78 -39.60
N PRO A 197 -13.51 -12.24 -40.08
CA PRO A 197 -13.84 -13.66 -40.12
C PRO A 197 -12.84 -14.48 -40.96
N GLU A 198 -12.20 -13.87 -41.95
CA GLU A 198 -11.21 -14.50 -42.83
C GLU A 198 -9.80 -14.59 -42.19
N ILE A 199 -9.40 -13.57 -41.43
CA ILE A 199 -8.08 -13.49 -40.75
C ILE A 199 -8.07 -14.29 -39.45
N LEU A 200 -9.21 -14.40 -38.77
CA LEU A 200 -9.33 -15.10 -37.48
C LEU A 200 -9.23 -16.63 -37.58
N ALA A 201 -9.16 -17.20 -38.79
CA ALA A 201 -8.84 -18.61 -39.00
C ALA A 201 -7.36 -18.95 -38.67
N ALA A 202 -6.46 -17.95 -38.69
CA ALA A 202 -5.02 -18.11 -38.47
C ALA A 202 -4.53 -17.81 -37.04
N GLY A 203 -5.35 -17.15 -36.22
CA GLY A 203 -5.00 -16.80 -34.83
C GLY A 203 -5.75 -15.56 -34.36
N ARG A 204 -6.25 -15.56 -33.12
CA ARG A 204 -7.07 -14.46 -32.57
C ARG A 204 -6.25 -13.37 -31.87
N SER A 205 -4.93 -13.46 -31.92
CA SER A 205 -4.04 -12.57 -31.18
C SER A 205 -2.93 -12.01 -32.06
N LEU A 206 -2.70 -10.71 -31.93
CA LEU A 206 -1.59 -10.00 -32.54
C LEU A 206 -0.54 -9.75 -31.47
N THR A 207 0.73 -9.91 -31.80
CA THR A 207 1.82 -9.59 -30.87
C THR A 207 2.65 -8.42 -31.36
N ALA A 208 3.12 -7.60 -30.42
CA ALA A 208 3.98 -6.46 -30.69
C ALA A 208 5.01 -6.34 -29.57
N THR A 209 6.15 -5.74 -29.87
CA THR A 209 7.06 -5.24 -28.84
C THR A 209 6.69 -3.81 -28.49
N ASN A 210 6.87 -3.45 -27.23
CA ASN A 210 6.54 -2.11 -26.78
C ASN A 210 7.52 -1.56 -25.76
N LEU A 211 7.60 -0.23 -25.76
CA LEU A 211 8.35 0.54 -24.78
C LEU A 211 7.35 1.24 -23.85
N ASP A 212 7.62 1.13 -22.55
CA ASP A 212 6.80 1.67 -21.47
C ASP A 212 7.62 2.71 -20.69
N LEU A 213 7.04 3.87 -20.43
CA LEU A 213 7.57 4.89 -19.54
C LEU A 213 6.60 5.05 -18.38
N SER A 214 7.05 4.84 -17.16
CA SER A 214 6.18 4.84 -15.98
C SER A 214 6.68 5.72 -14.86
N LEU A 215 5.74 6.26 -14.09
CA LEU A 215 5.95 6.91 -12.81
C LEU A 215 5.25 6.10 -11.74
N PHE A 216 5.82 6.07 -10.53
CA PHE A 216 5.22 5.36 -9.41
C PHE A 216 5.37 6.13 -8.09
N ILE A 217 4.43 5.87 -7.18
CA ILE A 217 4.50 6.21 -5.78
C ILE A 217 4.17 4.96 -4.96
N ASP A 218 5.01 4.64 -3.98
CA ASP A 218 4.86 3.49 -3.10
C ASP A 218 4.66 3.95 -1.66
N GLN A 219 3.51 3.62 -1.09
CA GLN A 219 3.11 4.07 0.25
C GLN A 219 3.17 2.90 1.24
N PRO A 220 4.01 2.96 2.30
CA PRO A 220 4.14 1.86 3.23
C PRO A 220 2.89 1.69 4.10
N ILE A 221 2.48 0.45 4.31
CA ILE A 221 1.43 0.09 5.28
C ILE A 221 2.12 -0.15 6.63
N TRP A 222 2.28 0.91 7.42
CA TRP A 222 3.03 0.92 8.69
C TRP A 222 2.63 -0.17 9.71
N LYS A 223 1.42 -0.73 9.62
CA LYS A 223 0.97 -1.83 10.48
C LYS A 223 1.53 -3.20 10.05
N LEU A 224 1.92 -3.35 8.80
CA LEU A 224 2.34 -4.61 8.17
C LEU A 224 3.74 -4.43 7.56
N PRO A 225 4.81 -4.86 8.27
CA PRO A 225 6.19 -4.72 7.77
C PRO A 225 6.37 -5.35 6.39
N GLY A 226 7.07 -4.63 5.50
CA GLY A 226 7.32 -5.06 4.13
C GLY A 226 6.16 -4.83 3.15
N LEU A 227 4.95 -4.55 3.63
CA LEU A 227 3.80 -4.29 2.77
C LEU A 227 3.68 -2.80 2.44
N SER A 228 3.45 -2.50 1.17
CA SER A 228 3.18 -1.17 0.65
C SER A 228 2.08 -1.19 -0.40
N LEU A 229 1.54 -0.02 -0.70
CA LEU A 229 0.55 0.21 -1.74
C LEU A 229 1.18 1.05 -2.83
N THR A 230 1.45 0.43 -3.97
CA THR A 230 2.05 1.09 -5.12
C THR A 230 0.96 1.61 -6.06
N ASN A 231 0.98 2.90 -6.36
CA ASN A 231 0.25 3.51 -7.46
C ASN A 231 1.23 3.79 -8.59
N SER A 232 0.90 3.39 -9.81
CA SER A 232 1.71 3.76 -10.98
C SER A 232 0.87 4.21 -12.16
N ILE A 233 1.45 5.12 -12.94
CA ILE A 233 0.94 5.55 -14.23
C ILE A 233 2.02 5.29 -15.27
N GLY A 234 1.66 4.67 -16.39
CA GLY A 234 2.57 4.33 -17.48
C GLY A 234 2.02 4.75 -18.82
N PHE A 235 2.89 5.15 -19.73
CA PHE A 235 2.60 5.40 -21.13
C PHE A 235 3.33 4.36 -21.97
N SER A 236 2.62 3.70 -22.89
CA SER A 236 3.22 2.75 -23.81
C SER A 236 2.69 2.92 -25.23
N GLN A 237 3.56 2.65 -26.20
CA GLN A 237 3.21 2.61 -27.61
C GLN A 237 3.56 1.26 -28.21
N SER A 238 2.63 0.73 -29.00
CA SER A 238 2.72 -0.61 -29.57
C SER A 238 2.20 -0.61 -30.98
N LEU A 239 2.93 -1.27 -31.88
CA LEU A 239 2.55 -1.45 -33.27
C LEU A 239 2.35 -2.93 -33.56
N PHE A 240 1.09 -3.34 -33.65
CA PHE A 240 0.68 -4.68 -34.01
C PHE A 240 0.58 -4.77 -35.52
N ALA A 241 1.10 -5.85 -36.09
CA ALA A 241 0.94 -6.18 -37.49
C ALA A 241 0.60 -7.65 -37.65
N ALA A 242 -0.27 -7.97 -38.59
CA ALA A 242 -0.48 -9.31 -39.08
C ALA A 242 -0.73 -9.29 -40.58
N GLU A 243 -0.29 -10.37 -41.20
CA GLU A 243 -0.44 -10.62 -42.63
C GLU A 243 -1.15 -11.98 -42.79
N LEU A 244 -2.14 -12.01 -43.67
CA LEU A 244 -2.78 -13.23 -44.14
C LEU A 244 -2.53 -13.36 -45.63
N LEU A 245 -1.83 -14.42 -46.01
CA LEU A 245 -1.61 -14.79 -47.41
C LEU A 245 -2.47 -16.00 -47.76
N SER A 246 -3.36 -15.83 -48.74
CA SER A 246 -4.20 -16.88 -49.31
C SER A 246 -4.14 -16.80 -50.84
N PRO A 247 -4.31 -17.92 -51.57
CA PRO A 247 -4.29 -17.92 -53.04
C PRO A 247 -5.28 -16.96 -53.71
N ARG A 248 -6.30 -16.49 -52.99
CA ARG A 248 -7.33 -15.57 -53.51
C ARG A 248 -7.35 -14.20 -52.82
N ILE A 249 -6.74 -14.07 -51.64
CA ILE A 249 -6.84 -12.89 -50.80
C ILE A 249 -5.50 -12.69 -50.07
N ASN A 250 -4.92 -11.51 -50.17
CA ASN A 250 -3.84 -11.06 -49.30
C ASN A 250 -4.37 -9.93 -48.42
N GLN A 251 -4.23 -10.04 -47.10
CA GLN A 251 -4.71 -9.04 -46.15
C GLN A 251 -3.58 -8.64 -45.20
N ASP A 252 -3.33 -7.34 -45.09
CA ASP A 252 -2.42 -6.76 -44.12
C ASP A 252 -3.18 -5.88 -43.15
N ILE A 253 -2.94 -6.12 -41.86
CA ILE A 253 -3.49 -5.33 -40.76
C ILE A 253 -2.35 -4.71 -39.99
N GLN A 254 -2.44 -3.40 -39.77
CA GLN A 254 -1.60 -2.67 -38.85
C GLN A 254 -2.46 -1.94 -37.82
N ILE A 255 -2.22 -2.19 -36.54
CA ILE A 255 -2.90 -1.54 -35.43
C ILE A 255 -1.85 -0.88 -34.55
N LYS A 256 -1.92 0.44 -34.39
CA LYS A 256 -1.06 1.21 -33.48
C LYS A 256 -1.88 1.64 -32.28
N LEU A 257 -1.41 1.28 -31.09
CA LEU A 257 -2.01 1.66 -29.81
C LEU A 257 -1.08 2.59 -29.04
N SER A 258 -1.61 3.72 -28.58
CA SER A 258 -0.99 4.56 -27.56
C SER A 258 -1.82 4.47 -26.28
N ASN A 259 -1.25 3.92 -25.23
CA ASN A 259 -1.97 3.57 -24.00
C ASN A 259 -1.43 4.36 -22.80
N ILE A 260 -2.33 4.91 -22.00
CA ILE A 260 -2.04 5.32 -20.62
C ILE A 260 -2.60 4.26 -19.68
N GLN A 261 -1.73 3.61 -18.92
CA GLN A 261 -2.11 2.62 -17.92
C GLN A 261 -1.95 3.19 -16.51
N TRP A 262 -3.01 3.14 -15.72
CA TRP A 262 -2.98 3.36 -14.28
C TRP A 262 -3.11 2.03 -13.53
N SER A 263 -2.40 1.85 -12.43
CA SER A 263 -2.49 0.64 -11.61
C SER A 263 -2.37 0.94 -10.12
N LEU A 264 -3.07 0.14 -9.34
CA LEU A 264 -3.06 0.14 -7.88
C LEU A 264 -2.73 -1.26 -7.39
N THR A 265 -1.51 -1.46 -6.89
CA THR A 265 -0.98 -2.78 -6.55
C THR A 265 -0.43 -2.82 -5.12
N PRO A 266 -1.01 -3.63 -4.23
CA PRO A 266 -0.32 -4.12 -3.06
C PRO A 266 1.02 -4.74 -3.44
N ARG A 267 2.06 -4.43 -2.67
CA ARG A 267 3.43 -4.89 -2.88
C ARG A 267 4.01 -5.38 -1.56
N TYR A 268 4.60 -6.57 -1.58
CA TYR A 268 5.32 -7.12 -0.43
C TYR A 268 6.82 -7.21 -0.74
N THR A 269 7.62 -6.56 0.09
CA THR A 269 9.08 -6.49 -0.03
C THR A 269 9.73 -7.31 1.07
N PHE A 270 10.60 -8.24 0.66
CA PHE A 270 11.38 -9.07 1.56
C PHE A 270 12.58 -8.28 2.09
N ASP A 271 12.79 -8.33 3.40
CA ASP A 271 13.88 -7.64 4.06
C ASP A 271 15.18 -8.47 3.98
N LEU A 272 15.93 -8.28 2.89
CA LEU A 272 17.24 -8.90 2.64
C LEU A 272 18.34 -7.83 2.52
N ARG A 273 18.39 -6.89 3.48
CA ARG A 273 19.40 -5.80 3.55
C ARG A 273 19.38 -4.90 2.31
N SER A 274 20.50 -4.78 1.58
CA SER A 274 20.65 -3.88 0.42
C SER A 274 19.98 -4.42 -0.85
N VAL A 275 19.74 -5.73 -0.92
CA VAL A 275 19.09 -6.39 -2.06
C VAL A 275 17.71 -6.82 -1.60
N ARG A 276 16.65 -6.19 -2.10
CA ARG A 276 15.29 -6.43 -1.59
C ARG A 276 14.39 -6.98 -2.70
N PRO A 277 14.18 -8.31 -2.75
CA PRO A 277 13.17 -8.89 -3.60
C PRO A 277 11.79 -8.41 -3.19
N TYR A 278 10.88 -8.32 -4.15
CA TYR A 278 9.49 -7.99 -3.88
C TYR A 278 8.56 -8.65 -4.89
N LEU A 279 7.30 -8.78 -4.48
CA LEU A 279 6.19 -9.21 -5.32
C LEU A 279 5.09 -8.16 -5.26
N LEU A 280 4.37 -7.98 -6.36
CA LEU A 280 3.21 -7.11 -6.44
C LEU A 280 2.09 -7.76 -7.24
N ALA A 281 0.84 -7.47 -6.86
CA ALA A 281 -0.34 -7.88 -7.60
C ALA A 281 -1.51 -6.97 -7.25
N GLY A 282 -2.28 -6.51 -8.23
CA GLY A 282 -3.44 -5.66 -8.01
C GLY A 282 -4.17 -5.26 -9.29
N GLY A 283 -5.00 -4.23 -9.20
CA GLY A 283 -5.86 -3.78 -10.30
C GLY A 283 -5.13 -2.83 -11.25
N ALA A 284 -5.51 -2.87 -12.53
CA ALA A 284 -5.01 -1.97 -13.55
C ALA A 284 -6.11 -1.57 -14.53
N VAL A 285 -6.03 -0.34 -15.03
CA VAL A 285 -6.90 0.25 -16.04
C VAL A 285 -6.02 0.89 -17.11
N SER A 286 -6.31 0.64 -18.38
CA SER A 286 -5.59 1.22 -19.51
C SER A 286 -6.57 1.96 -20.41
N TYR A 287 -6.23 3.19 -20.79
CA TYR A 287 -6.99 4.01 -21.73
C TYR A 287 -6.21 4.18 -23.04
N THR A 288 -6.87 3.92 -24.16
CA THR A 288 -6.30 4.10 -25.50
C THR A 288 -6.56 5.53 -25.96
N ILE A 289 -5.52 6.32 -26.23
CA ILE A 289 -5.65 7.73 -26.60
C ILE A 289 -5.99 7.87 -28.09
N ASP A 290 -5.08 7.40 -28.95
CA ASP A 290 -5.14 7.58 -30.40
C ASP A 290 -4.97 6.21 -31.08
N PRO A 291 -6.05 5.44 -31.23
CA PRO A 291 -6.00 4.20 -31.98
C PRO A 291 -5.90 4.49 -33.47
N GLU A 292 -4.82 4.05 -34.12
CA GLU A 292 -4.72 4.06 -35.58
C GLU A 292 -4.82 2.62 -36.09
N THR A 293 -5.68 2.39 -37.09
CA THR A 293 -5.79 1.09 -37.78
C THR A 293 -5.66 1.31 -39.27
N LYS A 294 -4.83 0.50 -39.91
CA LYS A 294 -4.71 0.43 -41.37
C LYS A 294 -5.03 -0.99 -41.81
N PHE A 295 -5.93 -1.11 -42.77
CA PHE A 295 -6.33 -2.37 -43.35
C PHE A 295 -6.12 -2.30 -44.86
N LEU A 296 -5.34 -3.24 -45.38
CA LEU A 296 -5.11 -3.40 -46.81
C LEU A 296 -5.57 -4.80 -47.20
N GLN A 297 -6.42 -4.89 -48.22
CA GLN A 297 -6.85 -6.15 -48.79
C GLN A 297 -6.62 -6.15 -50.30
N ALA A 298 -5.87 -7.12 -50.79
CA ALA A 298 -5.74 -7.41 -52.21
C ALA A 298 -6.52 -8.70 -52.52
N THR A 299 -7.54 -8.59 -53.37
CA THR A 299 -8.33 -9.74 -53.85
C THR A 299 -7.83 -10.14 -55.23
N ILE A 300 -7.54 -11.42 -55.41
CA ILE A 300 -7.01 -12.00 -56.66
C ILE A 300 -8.14 -12.80 -57.31
N ASP A 301 -8.68 -12.28 -58.42
CA ASP A 301 -9.67 -12.96 -59.24
C ASP A 301 -9.13 -13.13 -60.66
N GLY A 302 -8.72 -14.36 -60.99
CA GLY A 302 -8.09 -14.70 -62.26
C GLY A 302 -6.81 -13.91 -62.54
N SER A 303 -6.86 -13.00 -63.53
CA SER A 303 -5.73 -12.12 -63.90
C SER A 303 -5.85 -10.70 -63.35
N THR A 304 -6.89 -10.41 -62.56
CA THR A 304 -7.12 -9.10 -61.96
C THR A 304 -6.81 -9.12 -60.47
N VAL A 305 -6.09 -8.10 -60.01
CA VAL A 305 -5.84 -7.82 -58.59
C VAL A 305 -6.57 -6.54 -58.23
N SER A 306 -7.56 -6.61 -57.34
CA SER A 306 -8.22 -5.42 -56.78
C SER A 306 -7.67 -5.14 -55.39
N ILE A 307 -7.21 -3.91 -55.16
CA ILE A 307 -6.67 -3.47 -53.87
C ILE A 307 -7.69 -2.54 -53.23
N ASP A 308 -8.27 -2.97 -52.11
CA ASP A 308 -9.10 -2.16 -51.25
C ASP A 308 -8.27 -1.68 -50.07
N TYR A 309 -8.14 -0.35 -49.97
CA TYR A 309 -7.54 0.31 -48.83
C TYR A 309 -8.66 0.86 -47.95
N SER A 310 -8.65 0.48 -46.68
CA SER A 310 -9.63 0.93 -45.72
C SER A 310 -8.94 1.45 -44.48
N ASP A 311 -9.16 2.74 -44.19
CA ASP A 311 -8.90 3.32 -42.88
C ASP A 311 -10.06 3.03 -41.90
N GLN A 312 -11.01 2.14 -42.25
CA GLN A 312 -12.14 1.87 -41.36
C GLN A 312 -11.64 1.42 -39.99
N LEU A 313 -12.01 2.23 -39.00
CA LEU A 313 -11.76 2.03 -37.59
C LEU A 313 -12.31 0.66 -37.18
N VAL A 314 -11.42 -0.33 -37.01
CA VAL A 314 -11.70 -1.41 -36.06
C VAL A 314 -12.17 -0.72 -34.78
N PRO A 315 -13.39 -0.95 -34.29
CA PRO A 315 -13.93 -0.22 -33.15
C PRO A 315 -13.06 -0.54 -31.94
N GLN A 316 -12.12 0.33 -31.66
CA GLN A 316 -11.14 0.09 -30.62
C GLN A 316 -11.71 0.49 -29.28
N PRO A 317 -11.54 -0.36 -28.26
CA PRO A 317 -12.01 -0.03 -26.93
C PRO A 317 -11.22 1.16 -26.39
N GLY A 318 -11.95 2.18 -25.93
CA GLY A 318 -11.32 3.30 -25.23
C GLY A 318 -10.72 2.89 -23.89
N ILE A 319 -11.28 1.87 -23.22
CA ILE A 319 -10.88 1.47 -21.87
C ILE A 319 -10.72 -0.06 -21.77
N PHE A 320 -9.60 -0.48 -21.20
CA PHE A 320 -9.34 -1.83 -20.71
C PHE A 320 -9.22 -1.83 -19.19
N TYR A 321 -9.65 -2.89 -18.53
CA TYR A 321 -9.53 -3.09 -17.09
C TYR A 321 -9.11 -4.53 -16.79
N GLY A 322 -8.42 -4.74 -15.67
CA GLY A 322 -7.99 -6.07 -15.28
C GLY A 322 -6.99 -6.04 -14.14
N PHE A 323 -6.00 -6.94 -14.21
CA PHE A 323 -5.01 -7.10 -13.16
C PHE A 323 -3.58 -6.97 -13.68
N GLN A 324 -2.71 -6.50 -12.80
CA GLN A 324 -1.26 -6.45 -12.98
C GLN A 324 -0.62 -7.27 -11.88
N TYR A 325 0.45 -7.98 -12.22
CA TYR A 325 1.27 -8.76 -11.30
C TYR A 325 2.75 -8.61 -11.67
N GLY A 326 3.64 -8.89 -10.74
CA GLY A 326 5.06 -8.83 -11.01
C GLY A 326 5.92 -9.19 -9.82
N GLY A 327 7.21 -9.29 -10.08
CA GLY A 327 8.24 -9.49 -9.09
C GLY A 327 9.52 -8.83 -9.53
N GLY A 328 10.29 -8.34 -8.57
CA GLY A 328 11.52 -7.65 -8.87
C GLY A 328 12.50 -7.67 -7.72
N ILE A 329 13.66 -7.06 -7.95
CA ILE A 329 14.73 -6.91 -6.98
C ILE A 329 15.12 -5.44 -6.94
N GLN A 330 15.16 -4.86 -5.74
CA GLN A 330 15.69 -3.52 -5.49
C GLN A 330 17.14 -3.59 -5.00
N LEU A 331 17.98 -2.69 -5.49
CA LEU A 331 19.36 -2.49 -5.10
C LEU A 331 19.51 -1.08 -4.52
N PHE A 332 19.61 -1.00 -3.19
CA PHE A 332 19.80 0.26 -2.47
C PHE A 332 21.28 0.67 -2.50
N TYR A 333 21.56 1.82 -3.12
CA TYR A 333 22.90 2.41 -3.14
C TYR A 333 23.04 3.59 -2.18
N HIS A 334 21.91 4.22 -1.77
CA HIS A 334 21.84 5.22 -0.72
C HIS A 334 20.55 5.07 0.11
N PHE A 335 20.48 5.71 1.27
CA PHE A 335 19.25 5.71 2.08
C PHE A 335 18.16 6.45 1.32
N GLY A 336 17.05 5.77 1.06
CA GLY A 336 15.97 6.38 0.31
C GLY A 336 16.11 6.35 -1.21
N HIS A 337 17.18 5.75 -1.77
CA HIS A 337 17.33 5.62 -3.22
C HIS A 337 17.75 4.22 -3.63
N TYR A 338 17.11 3.71 -4.68
CA TYR A 338 17.40 2.39 -5.22
C TYR A 338 17.21 2.33 -6.73
N LEU A 339 17.88 1.37 -7.35
CA LEU A 339 17.59 0.86 -8.68
C LEU A 339 16.83 -0.44 -8.54
N ALA A 340 15.81 -0.69 -9.36
CA ALA A 340 15.09 -1.95 -9.34
C ALA A 340 14.96 -2.55 -10.73
N LEU A 341 15.09 -3.87 -10.80
CA LEU A 341 14.79 -4.67 -11.96
C LEU A 341 13.51 -5.44 -11.68
N GLU A 342 12.49 -5.27 -12.53
CA GLU A 342 11.16 -5.85 -12.33
C GLU A 342 10.72 -6.61 -13.57
N TYR A 343 10.25 -7.85 -13.39
CA TYR A 343 9.42 -8.52 -14.38
C TYR A 343 7.95 -8.33 -13.99
N SER A 344 7.14 -7.81 -14.90
CA SER A 344 5.72 -7.55 -14.64
C SER A 344 4.87 -8.01 -15.81
N GLY A 345 3.66 -8.45 -15.51
CA GLY A 345 2.65 -8.81 -16.50
C GLY A 345 1.33 -8.11 -16.21
N ASN A 346 0.55 -7.82 -17.24
CA ASN A 346 -0.83 -7.40 -17.11
C ASN A 346 -1.74 -8.31 -17.96
N ARG A 347 -2.99 -8.43 -17.52
CA ARG A 347 -4.07 -9.09 -18.27
C ARG A 347 -5.27 -8.17 -18.17
N LEU A 348 -5.55 -7.48 -19.25
CA LEU A 348 -6.63 -6.49 -19.32
C LEU A 348 -7.67 -6.93 -20.34
N SER A 349 -8.91 -6.55 -20.13
CA SER A 349 -10.02 -6.83 -21.03
C SER A 349 -10.92 -5.62 -21.18
N SER A 350 -11.59 -5.50 -22.32
CA SER A 350 -12.58 -4.45 -22.59
C SER A 350 -14.01 -4.99 -22.59
N LYS A 351 -15.01 -4.09 -22.60
CA LYS A 351 -16.43 -4.49 -22.69
C LYS A 351 -16.76 -5.14 -24.04
N GLU A 352 -16.05 -4.71 -25.08
CA GLU A 352 -16.16 -5.15 -26.46
C GLU A 352 -15.42 -6.49 -26.68
N LYS A 353 -14.94 -7.14 -25.60
CA LYS A 353 -14.25 -8.44 -25.61
C LYS A 353 -12.86 -8.43 -26.26
N TYR A 354 -12.20 -7.27 -26.31
CA TYR A 354 -10.78 -7.23 -26.60
C TYR A 354 -9.98 -7.66 -25.37
N GLY A 355 -8.88 -8.36 -25.58
CA GLY A 355 -7.89 -8.66 -24.56
C GLY A 355 -6.61 -7.88 -24.83
N LEU A 356 -6.00 -7.34 -23.79
CA LEU A 356 -4.70 -6.68 -23.88
C LEU A 356 -3.80 -7.25 -22.79
N ASN A 357 -2.88 -8.09 -23.20
CA ASN A 357 -1.95 -8.75 -22.31
C ASN A 357 -0.54 -8.26 -22.61
N ALA A 358 0.27 -8.05 -21.59
CA ALA A 358 1.65 -7.63 -21.79
C ALA A 358 2.54 -8.23 -20.71
N ASN A 359 3.80 -8.46 -21.07
CA ASN A 359 4.87 -8.78 -20.14
C ASN A 359 6.02 -7.81 -20.39
N TYR A 360 6.55 -7.23 -19.31
CA TYR A 360 7.60 -6.22 -19.35
C TYR A 360 8.75 -6.63 -18.45
N LEU A 361 9.96 -6.37 -18.93
CA LEU A 361 11.13 -6.18 -18.08
C LEU A 361 11.32 -4.67 -17.88
N LYS A 362 11.29 -4.22 -16.63
CA LYS A 362 11.39 -2.80 -16.27
C LYS A 362 12.61 -2.52 -15.43
N ILE A 363 13.25 -1.38 -15.72
CA ILE A 363 14.25 -0.76 -14.85
C ILE A 363 13.57 0.44 -14.20
N LYS A 364 13.54 0.46 -12.87
CA LYS A 364 12.95 1.55 -12.08
C LYS A 364 14.02 2.23 -11.24
N VAL A 365 13.87 3.53 -11.04
CA VAL A 365 14.71 4.35 -10.18
C VAL A 365 13.79 5.02 -9.16
N ASN A 366 14.12 4.90 -7.89
CA ASN A 366 13.53 5.72 -6.84
C ASN A 366 14.40 6.95 -6.61
N LEU A 367 13.76 8.10 -6.74
CA LEU A 367 14.35 9.42 -6.60
C LEU A 367 14.30 9.92 -5.17
#